data_AF-A0A359IMV7-F1
#
_entry.id   AF-A0A359IMV7-F1
#
_cell.length_a   1.000
_cell.length_b   1.000
_cell.length_c   1.000
_cell.angle_alpha   90.00
_cell.angle_beta   90.00
_cell.angle_gamma   90.00
#
_symmetry.space_group_name_H-M   'P 1'
#
loop_
_entity.id
_entity.type
_entity.pdbx_description
1 polymer ?
#
loop_
_entity_poly.entity_id
_entity_poly.type
_entity_poly.pdbx_seq_one_letter_code
_entity_poly.pdbx_strand_id
1 'polypeptide(L)' 'MNELYVIKLGSNCIVKDTEESEINDKLFTNLAIITKQILENGDKVAIVTSGAIAIGKSMLGIKEAKSV' A
#
# COMPACT_ATOMS: atom_id res chain seq x y z
N MET A 1 -12.05 8.74 24.54
CA MET A 1 -10.60 8.49 24.54
C MET A 1 -10.21 8.41 23.08
N ASN A 2 -9.11 9.02 22.67
CA ASN A 2 -8.66 8.97 21.28
C ASN A 2 -7.71 7.80 21.13
N GLU A 3 -8.07 6.82 20.29
CA GLU A 3 -7.26 5.65 20.00
C GLU A 3 -6.27 5.93 18.86
N LEU A 4 -5.20 5.12 18.79
CA LEU A 4 -4.24 5.14 17.69
C LEU A 4 -4.31 3.80 16.95
N TYR A 5 -4.69 3.86 15.68
CA TYR A 5 -4.68 2.72 14.77
C TYR A 5 -3.38 2.73 13.96
N VAL A 6 -2.63 1.62 13.99
CA VAL A 6 -1.41 1.45 13.18
C VAL A 6 -1.68 0.43 12.08
N ILE A 7 -1.65 0.88 10.82
CA ILE A 7 -1.96 0.06 9.65
C ILE A 7 -0.67 -0.26 8.90
N LYS A 8 -0.24 -1.53 8.92
CA LYS A 8 0.91 -2.02 8.17
C LYS A 8 0.47 -2.60 6.83
N LEU A 9 1.01 -2.08 5.73
CA LEU A 9 0.79 -2.62 4.38
C LEU A 9 2.05 -3.34 3.90
N GLY A 10 1.91 -4.62 3.55
CA GLY A 10 2.97 -5.40 2.92
C GLY A 10 3.15 -5.04 1.43
N SER A 11 4.31 -5.36 0.86
CA SER A 11 4.63 -5.10 -0.56
C SER A 11 3.62 -5.78 -1.50
N ASN A 12 3.17 -6.98 -1.13
CA ASN A 12 2.17 -7.81 -1.83
C ASN A 12 0.76 -7.19 -1.86
N CYS A 13 0.46 -6.26 -0.96
CA CYS A 13 -0.81 -5.54 -0.98
C CYS A 13 -0.77 -4.34 -1.94
N ILE A 14 0.40 -3.71 -2.02
CA ILE A 14 0.63 -2.43 -2.72
C ILE A 14 0.84 -2.64 -4.21
N VAL A 15 1.54 -3.70 -4.59
CA VAL A 15 1.85 -4.04 -5.97
C VAL A 15 1.17 -5.36 -6.30
N LYS A 16 0.44 -5.41 -7.42
CA LYS A 16 -0.12 -6.66 -7.94
C LYS A 16 1.02 -7.53 -8.47
N ASP A 17 0.95 -8.82 -8.18
CA ASP A 17 1.85 -9.83 -8.74
C ASP A 17 1.41 -10.17 -10.17
N THR A 18 1.49 -9.16 -11.04
CA THR A 18 1.22 -9.26 -12.47
C THR A 18 2.51 -8.95 -13.23
N GLU A 19 2.62 -9.43 -14.48
CA GLU A 19 3.83 -9.23 -15.32
C GLU A 19 4.23 -7.76 -15.47
N GLU A 20 3.26 -6.88 -15.32
CA GLU A 20 3.44 -5.45 -15.09
C GLU A 20 3.12 -5.21 -13.62
N SER A 21 4.13 -4.85 -12.83
CA SER A 21 4.01 -4.60 -11.39
C SER A 21 3.11 -3.37 -11.13
N GLU A 22 1.81 -3.53 -11.30
CA GLU A 22 0.84 -2.45 -11.17
C GLU A 22 0.58 -2.09 -9.70
N ILE A 23 0.43 -0.79 -9.43
CA ILE A 23 -0.02 -0.31 -8.13
C ILE A 23 -1.49 -0.69 -7.93
N ASN A 24 -1.82 -1.17 -6.73
CA ASN A 24 -3.19 -1.51 -6.36
C ASN A 24 -3.97 -0.26 -5.93
N ASP A 25 -4.41 0.56 -6.89
CA ASP A 25 -5.12 1.83 -6.62
C ASP A 25 -6.41 1.66 -5.80
N LYS A 26 -7.08 0.51 -5.95
CA LYS A 26 -8.29 0.18 -5.19
C LYS A 26 -7.99 0.05 -3.70
N LEU A 27 -6.83 -0.51 -3.33
CA LEU A 27 -6.40 -0.59 -1.94
C LEU A 27 -6.26 0.81 -1.33
N PHE A 28 -5.58 1.72 -2.01
CA PHE A 28 -5.35 3.08 -1.51
C PHE A 28 -6.63 3.90 -1.41
N THR A 29 -7.55 3.74 -2.37
CA THR A 29 -8.88 4.37 -2.30
C THR A 29 -9.66 3.89 -1.07
N ASN A 30 -9.70 2.58 -0.84
CA ASN A 30 -10.40 2.02 0.32
C ASN A 30 -9.74 2.46 1.63
N LEU A 31 -8.41 2.49 1.68
CA LEU A 31 -7.67 2.95 2.85
C LEU A 31 -7.96 4.44 3.14
N ALA A 32 -8.03 5.29 2.12
CA ALA A 32 -8.39 6.69 2.30
C ALA A 32 -9.80 6.86 2.90
N ILE A 33 -10.78 6.06 2.44
CA ILE A 33 -12.15 6.08 2.98
C ILE A 33 -12.14 5.66 4.47
N ILE A 34 -11.48 4.54 4.79
CA ILE A 34 -11.44 4.02 6.17
C ILE A 34 -10.72 5.00 7.10
N THR A 35 -9.58 5.54 6.67
CA THR A 35 -8.80 6.47 7.50
C THR A 35 -9.53 7.79 7.72
N LYS A 36 -10.28 8.27 6.72
CA LYS A 36 -11.18 9.42 6.90
C LYS A 36 -12.19 9.17 8.03
N GLN A 37 -12.86 8.01 8.05
CA GLN A 37 -13.84 7.68 9.08
C GLN A 37 -13.21 7.64 10.49
N ILE A 38 -12.01 7.05 10.61
CA ILE A 38 -11.28 7.02 11.88
C ILE A 38 -10.94 8.45 12.35
N LEU A 39 -10.46 9.31 11.44
CA LEU A 39 -10.13 10.69 11.76
C LEU A 39 -11.37 11.53 12.13
N GLU A 40 -12.51 11.30 11.47
CA GLU A 40 -13.78 11.96 11.78
C GLU A 40 -14.32 11.58 13.17
N ASN A 41 -13.98 10.39 13.68
CA ASN A 41 -14.29 9.96 15.05
C ASN A 41 -13.38 10.59 16.11
N GLY A 42 -12.35 11.37 15.72
CA GLY A 42 -11.37 11.98 16.62
C GLY A 42 -10.19 11.07 16.97
N ASP A 43 -10.13 9.87 16.41
CA ASP A 43 -9.03 8.93 16.57
C ASP A 43 -7.85 9.29 15.64
N LYS A 44 -6.73 8.59 15.82
CA LYS A 44 -5.49 8.80 15.05
C LYS A 44 -5.14 7.57 14.22
N VAL A 45 -4.51 7.80 13.08
CA VAL A 45 -4.00 6.72 12.22
C VAL A 45 -2.52 6.94 11.91
N ALA A 46 -1.72 5.88 12.02
CA ALA A 46 -0.39 5.78 11.44
C ALA A 46 -0.38 4.71 10.35
N ILE A 47 0.08 5.04 9.15
CA ILE A 47 0.19 4.10 8.03
C ILE A 47 1.68 3.79 7.81
N VAL A 48 2.03 2.50 7.78
CA VAL A 48 3.39 2.01 7.53
C VAL A 48 3.41 1.15 6.29
N THR A 49 3.98 1.65 5.20
CA THR A 49 4.00 0.97 3.90
C THR A 49 5.34 0.30 3.62
N SER A 50 5.28 -0.86 2.95
CA SER A 50 6.45 -1.47 2.28
C SER A 50 6.35 -1.21 0.77
N GLY A 51 7.04 -1.97 -0.08
CA GLY A 51 6.83 -1.91 -1.54
C GLY A 51 7.57 -0.81 -2.30
N ALA A 52 8.38 0.04 -1.65
CA ALA A 52 9.16 1.08 -2.34
C ALA A 52 10.05 0.52 -3.47
N ILE A 53 10.72 -0.62 -3.23
CA ILE A 53 11.55 -1.30 -4.24
C ILE A 53 10.69 -1.85 -5.38
N ALA A 54 9.55 -2.48 -5.06
CA ALA A 54 8.67 -3.06 -6.07
C ALA A 54 8.05 -2.00 -6.99
N ILE A 55 7.60 -0.88 -6.41
CA ILE A 55 7.15 0.30 -7.17
C ILE A 55 8.31 0.85 -8.00
N GLY A 56 9.51 1.00 -7.43
CA GLY A 56 10.68 1.47 -8.15
C GLY A 56 11.03 0.60 -9.36
N LYS A 57 11.03 -0.73 -9.20
CA LYS A 57 11.22 -1.68 -10.31
C LYS A 57 10.16 -1.49 -11.40
N SER A 58 8.90 -1.37 -11.01
CA SER A 58 7.78 -1.13 -11.92
C SER A 58 7.96 0.16 -12.73
N MET A 59 8.22 1.28 -12.05
CA MET A 59 8.42 2.59 -12.67
C MET A 59 9.62 2.62 -13.63
N LEU A 60 10.63 1.80 -13.37
CA LEU A 60 11.82 1.66 -14.21
C LEU A 60 11.65 0.61 -15.34
N GLY A 61 10.51 -0.07 -15.42
CA GLY A 61 10.29 -1.15 -16.40
C GLY A 61 11.17 -2.39 -16.18
N ILE A 62 11.70 -2.57 -14.96
CA ILE A 62 12.58 -3.69 -14.62
C ILE A 62 11.68 -4.90 -14.32
N LYS A 63 11.57 -5.82 -15.29
CA LYS A 63 10.94 -7.13 -15.09
C LYS A 63 11.89 -8.04 -14.30
N GLU A 64 11.35 -8.84 -13.38
CA GLU A 64 12.19 -9.80 -12.65
C GLU A 64 12.81 -10.80 -13.63
N ALA A 65 14.11 -11.06 -13.47
CA ALA A 65 14.75 -12.15 -14.18
C ALA A 65 14.07 -13.45 -13.74
N LYS A 66 13.42 -14.15 -14.67
CA LYS A 66 12.92 -15.50 -14.41
C LYS A 66 14.10 -16.33 -13.91
N SER A 67 14.08 -16.70 -12.64
CA SER A 67 14.97 -17.75 -12.13
C SER A 67 14.63 -19.02 -12.90
N VAL A 68 15.58 -19.47 -13.73
CA VAL A 68 15.51 -20.75 -14.44
C VAL A 68 15.54 -21.89 -13.45
#